data_AF-A0A932S3R9-F1
#
_entry.id   AF-A0A932S3R9-F1
#
_cell.length_a   1.000
_cell.length_b   1.000
_cell.length_c   1.000
_cell.angle_alpha   90.00
_cell.angle_beta   90.00
_cell.angle_gamma   90.00
#
_symmetry.space_group_name_H-M   'P 1'
#
loop_
_entity.id
_entity.type
_entity.pdbx_description
1 polymer ?
#
loop_
_entity_poly.entity_id
_entity_poly.type
_entity_poly.pdbx_seq_one_letter_code
_entity_poly.pdbx_strand_id
1 'polypeptide(L)'
;MILLTSLYLCFELAFNARLLDVVGGMADADELHHIERFGRSLSGIAVALVVLQIMMSRRAKLGLAGPSNTKILVFCGIAAVLTYIALQSLVDFVVESRSDEFRKASTSIVLVQRALIDGQVELDGLVDKPHLFATPEGKAFLALFPALVISVDRLEDKIHSAKFQLLTQRTGQEMGGVQGYYKHYVQAMNETQAQWQKYRTHGNVDSAQNLEEQQDKAWADYLVDLGKRGWTPTTVPAYARGKVAATVRQRIPVPHNWLPDDEVRFREAVAVQFKRRVSAAKSGGKNIPPGLDYHAFVAHPEVQAELRKQLKMPEGVVVAASYKNGAAFDRELFSVVRDKYAKQELVRYDSPVSEFSVGGKQVELGLSAARAALVPPMALFFSLLGAIGHFTKLIFLIAKAIFQSIPALRERKKYLWLLPLSVLAVNWTILSNLENDVTQSRLYIYMLKQAQSKQEQDTHPILRKVLGNALHVVAIGQAYGYPINEHIRTNVLGGISYGYHPKVTVKEESNATIDAKRKGR
;
A
#
# COMPACT_ATOMS: atom_id res chain seq x y z
N MET A 1 -42.54 -1.23 -4.98
CA MET A 1 -41.84 -1.92 -3.88
C MET A 1 -41.10 -3.18 -4.33
N ILE A 2 -41.75 -4.13 -5.02
CA ILE A 2 -41.07 -5.33 -5.56
C ILE A 2 -39.86 -4.93 -6.40
N LEU A 3 -40.08 -4.14 -7.47
CA LEU A 3 -39.01 -3.67 -8.37
C LEU A 3 -37.86 -2.96 -7.63
N LEU A 4 -38.17 -2.02 -6.71
CA LEU A 4 -37.14 -1.31 -5.94
C LEU A 4 -36.34 -2.25 -5.02
N THR A 5 -36.99 -3.24 -4.41
CA THR A 5 -36.31 -4.21 -3.54
C THR A 5 -35.44 -5.15 -4.36
N SER A 6 -35.91 -5.60 -5.53
CA SER A 6 -35.13 -6.40 -6.48
C SER A 6 -33.91 -5.64 -7.00
N LEU A 7 -34.08 -4.37 -7.40
CA LEU A 7 -32.98 -3.53 -7.85
C LEU A 7 -31.92 -3.35 -6.76
N TYR A 8 -32.34 -3.01 -5.55
CA TYR A 8 -31.44 -2.91 -4.40
C TYR A 8 -30.69 -4.23 -4.15
N LEU A 9 -31.39 -5.38 -4.18
CA LEU A 9 -30.76 -6.68 -4.00
C LEU A 9 -29.69 -6.97 -5.07
N CYS A 10 -29.90 -6.57 -6.32
CA CYS A 10 -28.84 -6.72 -7.33
C CYS A 10 -27.56 -5.99 -6.91
N PHE A 11 -27.68 -4.74 -6.42
CA PHE A 11 -26.53 -3.96 -5.94
C PHE A 11 -25.93 -4.51 -4.64
N GLU A 12 -26.75 -5.00 -3.71
CA GLU A 12 -26.28 -5.58 -2.44
C GLU A 12 -25.52 -6.89 -2.66
N LEU A 13 -26.06 -7.79 -3.49
CA LEU A 13 -25.41 -9.05 -3.83
C LEU A 13 -24.10 -8.81 -4.59
N ALA A 14 -24.12 -7.91 -5.59
CA ALA A 14 -22.91 -7.53 -6.31
C ALA A 14 -21.85 -6.88 -5.41
N PHE A 15 -22.27 -6.05 -4.45
CA PHE A 15 -21.38 -5.49 -3.43
C PHE A 15 -20.80 -6.58 -2.52
N ASN A 16 -21.60 -7.57 -2.13
CA ASN A 16 -21.16 -8.67 -1.27
C ASN A 16 -20.04 -9.50 -1.91
N ALA A 17 -20.14 -9.82 -3.21
CA ALA A 17 -19.02 -10.45 -3.94
C ALA A 17 -17.76 -9.58 -3.92
N ARG A 18 -17.92 -8.28 -4.17
CA ARG A 18 -16.78 -7.38 -4.20
C ARG A 18 -16.15 -7.19 -2.82
N LEU A 19 -16.96 -7.09 -1.78
CA LEU A 19 -16.50 -7.01 -0.39
C LEU A 19 -15.66 -8.24 -0.04
N LEU A 20 -16.08 -9.44 -0.47
CA LEU A 20 -15.32 -10.66 -0.26
C LEU A 20 -13.97 -10.64 -0.99
N ASP A 21 -13.90 -10.07 -2.20
CA ASP A 21 -12.64 -9.90 -2.94
C ASP A 21 -11.68 -8.93 -2.24
N VAL A 22 -12.20 -7.80 -1.74
CA VAL A 22 -11.39 -6.79 -1.04
C VAL A 22 -10.81 -7.38 0.24
N VAL A 23 -11.66 -8.04 1.01
CA VAL A 23 -11.32 -8.53 2.35
C VAL A 23 -10.51 -9.81 2.31
N GLY A 24 -10.84 -10.73 1.40
CA GLY A 24 -10.12 -11.98 1.20
C GLY A 24 -8.90 -11.85 0.29
N GLY A 25 -8.61 -10.65 -0.22
CA GLY A 25 -7.53 -10.38 -1.17
C GLY A 25 -6.53 -9.33 -0.67
N MET A 26 -5.62 -8.91 -1.56
CA MET A 26 -4.54 -7.95 -1.27
C MET A 26 -5.00 -6.49 -1.34
N ALA A 27 -6.15 -6.15 -0.74
CA ALA A 27 -6.60 -4.77 -0.76
C ALA A 27 -5.71 -3.87 0.10
N ASP A 28 -5.39 -2.67 -0.40
CA ASP A 28 -4.71 -1.66 0.40
C ASP A 28 -5.69 -0.91 1.33
N ALA A 29 -5.14 -0.07 2.22
CA ALA A 29 -5.92 0.65 3.21
C ALA A 29 -6.95 1.61 2.58
N ASP A 30 -6.61 2.19 1.43
CA ASP A 30 -7.49 3.11 0.71
C ASP A 30 -8.65 2.35 0.07
N GLU A 31 -8.36 1.22 -0.59
CA GLU A 31 -9.38 0.30 -1.14
C GLU A 31 -10.36 -0.19 -0.06
N LEU A 32 -9.85 -0.54 1.13
CA LEU A 32 -10.69 -0.89 2.28
C LEU A 32 -11.57 0.29 2.72
N HIS A 33 -11.04 1.50 2.76
CA HIS A 33 -11.83 2.67 3.12
C HIS A 33 -12.91 3.00 2.08
N HIS A 34 -12.63 2.78 0.80
CA HIS A 34 -13.62 2.92 -0.28
C HIS A 34 -14.76 1.91 -0.13
N ILE A 35 -14.45 0.63 0.09
CA ILE A 35 -15.48 -0.42 0.22
C ILE A 35 -16.38 -0.16 1.44
N GLU A 36 -15.81 0.32 2.55
CA GLU A 36 -16.56 0.69 3.75
C GLU A 36 -17.61 1.77 3.48
N ARG A 37 -17.25 2.83 2.74
CA ARG A 37 -18.18 3.92 2.40
C ARG A 37 -19.35 3.42 1.56
N PHE A 38 -19.10 2.54 0.59
CA PHE A 38 -20.17 1.92 -0.20
C PHE A 38 -21.06 1.02 0.67
N GLY A 39 -20.48 0.19 1.55
CA GLY A 39 -21.26 -0.68 2.44
C GLY A 39 -22.18 0.08 3.39
N ARG A 40 -21.70 1.18 3.98
CA ARG A 40 -22.53 2.06 4.83
C ARG A 40 -23.64 2.74 4.02
N SER A 41 -23.33 3.17 2.79
CA SER A 41 -24.31 3.80 1.90
C SER A 41 -25.42 2.82 1.49
N LEU A 42 -25.06 1.59 1.12
CA LEU A 42 -26.03 0.53 0.79
C LEU A 42 -26.90 0.15 1.98
N SER A 43 -26.32 0.05 3.18
CA SER A 43 -27.06 -0.17 4.42
C SER A 43 -28.06 0.97 4.70
N GLY A 44 -27.66 2.23 4.46
CA GLY A 44 -28.56 3.38 4.55
C GLY A 44 -29.74 3.31 3.56
N ILE A 45 -29.48 2.88 2.33
CA ILE A 45 -30.53 2.64 1.31
C ILE A 45 -31.47 1.51 1.76
N ALA A 46 -30.93 0.45 2.35
CA ALA A 46 -31.70 -0.69 2.87
C ALA A 46 -32.75 -0.22 3.89
N VAL A 47 -32.33 0.55 4.89
CA VAL A 47 -33.22 1.12 5.92
C VAL A 47 -34.19 2.13 5.30
N ALA A 48 -33.74 2.98 4.37
CA ALA A 48 -34.62 3.91 3.67
C ALA A 48 -35.74 3.19 2.89
N LEU A 49 -35.47 2.03 2.29
CA LEU A 49 -36.48 1.20 1.63
C LEU A 49 -37.49 0.57 2.61
N VAL A 50 -37.10 0.33 3.86
CA VAL A 50 -38.04 -0.07 4.93
C VAL A 50 -38.94 1.09 5.31
N VAL A 51 -38.37 2.28 5.54
CA VAL A 51 -39.12 3.51 5.84
C VAL A 51 -40.08 3.85 4.71
N LEU A 52 -39.62 3.78 3.46
CA LEU A 52 -40.44 3.98 2.26
C LEU A 52 -41.67 3.05 2.28
N GLN A 53 -41.46 1.76 2.55
CA GLN A 53 -42.56 0.80 2.61
C GLN A 53 -43.58 1.16 3.71
N ILE A 54 -43.11 1.53 4.90
CA ILE A 54 -43.97 1.90 6.03
C ILE A 54 -44.80 3.13 5.65
N MET A 55 -44.17 4.16 5.08
CA MET A 55 -44.86 5.40 4.73
C MET A 55 -45.81 5.25 3.56
N MET A 56 -45.46 4.47 2.53
CA MET A 56 -46.39 4.12 1.45
C MET A 56 -47.59 3.32 1.96
N SER A 57 -47.36 2.39 2.90
CA SER A 57 -48.44 1.61 3.52
C SER A 57 -49.36 2.50 4.37
N ARG A 58 -48.80 3.48 5.09
CA ARG A 58 -49.59 4.49 5.83
C ARG A 58 -50.40 5.37 4.89
N ARG A 59 -49.81 5.85 3.79
CA ARG A 59 -50.53 6.63 2.77
C ARG A 59 -51.69 5.85 2.18
N ALA A 60 -51.48 4.58 1.83
CA ALA A 60 -52.54 3.73 1.28
C ALA A 60 -53.71 3.53 2.26
N LYS A 61 -53.46 3.54 3.58
CA LYS A 61 -54.50 3.44 4.61
C LYS A 61 -55.22 4.76 4.89
N LEU A 62 -54.49 5.88 4.87
CA LEU A 62 -55.00 7.20 5.31
C LEU A 62 -55.47 8.10 4.15
N GLY A 63 -55.26 7.69 2.90
CA GLY A 63 -55.66 8.47 1.72
C GLY A 63 -55.03 9.88 1.71
N LEU A 64 -55.87 10.91 1.62
CA LEU A 64 -55.47 12.32 1.60
C LEU A 64 -54.81 12.80 2.91
N ALA A 65 -55.10 12.16 4.04
CA ALA A 65 -54.45 12.45 5.33
C ALA A 65 -53.08 11.75 5.48
N GLY A 66 -52.67 10.96 4.49
CA GLY A 66 -51.38 10.27 4.46
C GLY A 66 -50.18 11.20 4.27
N PRO A 67 -48.95 10.70 4.45
CA PRO A 67 -47.74 11.50 4.25
C PRO A 67 -47.59 11.96 2.80
N SER A 68 -47.24 13.23 2.56
CA SER A 68 -46.96 13.79 1.23
C SER A 68 -45.66 13.26 0.62
N ASN A 69 -45.42 13.44 -0.68
CA ASN A 69 -44.20 12.96 -1.35
C ASN A 69 -42.93 13.56 -0.73
N THR A 70 -42.98 14.86 -0.40
CA THR A 70 -41.90 15.56 0.29
C THR A 70 -41.59 14.94 1.65
N LYS A 71 -42.63 14.63 2.45
CA LYS A 71 -42.44 13.95 3.74
C LYS A 71 -41.78 12.58 3.53
N ILE A 72 -42.24 11.78 2.58
CA ILE A 72 -41.63 10.47 2.29
C ILE A 72 -40.15 10.61 1.94
N LEU A 73 -39.81 11.53 1.04
CA LEU A 73 -38.43 11.77 0.62
C LEU A 73 -37.55 12.19 1.82
N VAL A 74 -38.02 13.14 2.64
CA VAL A 74 -37.29 13.64 3.80
C VAL A 74 -37.04 12.52 4.82
N PHE A 75 -38.05 11.73 5.18
CA PHE A 75 -37.89 10.64 6.13
C PHE A 75 -36.99 9.52 5.59
N CYS A 76 -37.04 9.21 4.29
CA CYS A 76 -36.11 8.26 3.67
C CYS A 76 -34.67 8.78 3.70
N GLY A 77 -34.46 10.07 3.38
CA GLY A 77 -33.15 10.71 3.41
C GLY A 77 -32.56 10.75 4.83
N ILE A 78 -33.36 11.15 5.82
CA ILE A 78 -32.98 11.12 7.24
C ILE A 78 -32.60 9.70 7.66
N ALA A 79 -33.41 8.70 7.32
CA ALA A 79 -33.13 7.31 7.68
C ALA A 79 -31.81 6.81 7.08
N ALA A 80 -31.52 7.15 5.81
CA ALA A 80 -30.26 6.80 5.16
C ALA A 80 -29.05 7.45 5.85
N VAL A 81 -29.11 8.77 6.12
CA VAL A 81 -28.03 9.52 6.76
C VAL A 81 -27.79 9.04 8.20
N LEU A 82 -28.86 8.87 8.98
CA LEU A 82 -28.75 8.38 10.36
C LEU A 82 -28.16 6.97 10.41
N THR A 83 -28.54 6.09 9.49
CA THR A 83 -27.97 4.73 9.41
C THR A 83 -26.48 4.78 9.07
N TYR A 84 -26.09 5.63 8.11
CA TYR A 84 -24.68 5.81 7.74
C TYR A 84 -23.84 6.27 8.94
N ILE A 85 -24.30 7.30 9.66
CA ILE A 85 -23.62 7.83 10.84
C ILE A 85 -23.59 6.76 11.96
N ALA A 86 -24.70 6.08 12.20
CA ALA A 86 -24.80 5.05 13.23
C ALA A 86 -23.81 3.89 12.99
N LEU A 87 -23.67 3.42 11.75
CA LEU A 87 -22.71 2.38 11.40
C LEU A 87 -21.26 2.86 11.54
N GLN A 88 -20.97 4.10 11.17
CA GLN A 88 -19.65 4.69 11.40
C GLN A 88 -19.32 4.76 12.89
N SER A 89 -20.21 5.35 13.69
CA SER A 89 -20.04 5.44 15.14
C SER A 89 -19.95 4.08 15.81
N LEU A 90 -20.72 3.08 15.34
CA LEU A 90 -20.62 1.71 15.85
C LEU A 90 -19.25 1.11 15.59
N VAL A 91 -18.73 1.23 14.37
CA VAL A 91 -17.40 0.73 14.01
C VAL A 91 -16.31 1.42 14.84
N ASP A 92 -16.35 2.76 14.91
CA ASP A 92 -15.37 3.54 15.65
C ASP A 92 -15.41 3.16 17.13
N PHE A 93 -16.60 3.09 17.74
CA PHE A 93 -16.76 2.65 19.12
C PHE A 93 -16.25 1.22 19.33
N VAL A 94 -16.56 0.28 18.43
CA VAL A 94 -16.13 -1.11 18.54
C VAL A 94 -14.61 -1.26 18.43
N VAL A 95 -13.92 -0.39 17.69
CA VAL A 95 -12.45 -0.38 17.57
C VAL A 95 -11.81 0.32 18.76
N GLU A 96 -12.31 1.50 19.13
CA GLU A 96 -11.74 2.32 20.21
C GLU A 96 -11.93 1.70 21.59
N SER A 97 -13.04 0.99 21.83
CA SER A 97 -13.31 0.30 23.10
C SER A 97 -12.46 -0.95 23.32
N ARG A 98 -11.62 -1.36 22.35
CA ARG A 98 -10.75 -2.53 22.51
C ARG A 98 -9.57 -2.24 23.41
N SER A 99 -9.20 -3.24 24.18
CA SER A 99 -8.06 -3.18 25.09
C SER A 99 -6.74 -3.03 24.34
N ASP A 100 -5.72 -2.54 25.03
CA ASP A 100 -4.41 -2.31 24.45
C ASP A 100 -3.75 -3.63 24.03
N GLU A 101 -4.04 -4.73 24.74
CA GLU A 101 -3.61 -6.08 24.37
C GLU A 101 -4.22 -6.52 23.04
N PHE A 102 -5.52 -6.25 22.85
CA PHE A 102 -6.21 -6.56 21.60
C PHE A 102 -5.62 -5.76 20.43
N ARG A 103 -5.33 -4.48 20.65
CA ARG A 103 -4.70 -3.61 19.64
C ARG A 103 -3.31 -4.13 19.24
N LYS A 104 -2.47 -4.49 20.21
CA LYS A 104 -1.17 -5.14 19.94
C LYS A 104 -1.35 -6.44 19.17
N ALA A 105 -2.18 -7.35 19.66
CA ALA A 105 -2.42 -8.65 19.02
C ALA A 105 -2.94 -8.51 17.58
N SER A 106 -3.74 -7.48 17.31
CA SER A 106 -4.27 -7.22 15.97
C SER A 106 -3.17 -6.91 14.95
N THR A 107 -2.07 -6.25 15.35
CA THR A 107 -0.95 -5.94 14.44
C THR A 107 -0.32 -7.22 13.88
N SER A 108 -0.07 -8.15 14.79
CA SER A 108 0.40 -9.50 14.54
C SER A 108 -0.56 -10.32 13.65
N ILE A 109 -1.86 -10.28 13.96
CA ILE A 109 -2.89 -11.00 13.22
C ILE A 109 -2.97 -10.52 11.77
N VAL A 110 -2.98 -9.21 11.56
CA VAL A 110 -3.05 -8.61 10.23
C VAL A 110 -1.78 -8.89 9.43
N LEU A 111 -0.61 -8.92 10.08
CA LEU A 111 0.64 -9.32 9.44
C LEU A 111 0.57 -10.77 8.93
N VAL A 112 0.09 -11.70 9.76
CA VAL A 112 -0.10 -13.11 9.37
C VAL A 112 -1.15 -13.24 8.27
N GLN A 113 -2.30 -12.56 8.39
CA GLN A 113 -3.35 -12.59 7.37
C GLN A 113 -2.82 -12.18 5.99
N ARG A 114 -2.02 -11.11 5.92
CA ARG A 114 -1.38 -10.69 4.67
C ARG A 114 -0.40 -11.73 4.13
N ALA A 115 0.42 -12.32 5.01
CA ALA A 115 1.34 -13.38 4.63
C ALA A 115 0.61 -14.62 4.06
N LEU A 116 -0.58 -14.93 4.56
CA LEU A 116 -1.43 -16.00 4.02
C LEU A 116 -1.98 -15.65 2.64
N ILE A 117 -2.47 -14.43 2.46
CA ILE A 117 -2.97 -13.93 1.17
C ILE A 117 -1.86 -13.99 0.10
N ASP A 118 -0.65 -13.58 0.48
CA ASP A 118 0.51 -13.56 -0.40
C ASP A 118 1.10 -14.96 -0.68
N GLY A 119 0.60 -16.01 -0.01
CA GLY A 119 1.10 -17.37 -0.12
C GLY A 119 2.49 -17.59 0.48
N GLN A 120 2.85 -16.78 1.48
CA GLN A 120 4.15 -16.82 2.16
C GLN A 120 4.15 -17.77 3.35
N VAL A 121 2.96 -18.02 3.91
CA VAL A 121 2.75 -18.93 5.03
C VAL A 121 1.66 -19.91 4.63
N GLU A 122 1.93 -21.18 4.94
CA GLU A 122 0.91 -22.22 4.91
C GLU A 122 0.45 -22.49 6.34
N LEU A 123 -0.84 -22.74 6.51
CA LEU A 123 -1.39 -23.10 7.81
C LEU A 123 -1.54 -24.60 7.90
N ASP A 124 -0.82 -25.21 8.83
CA ASP A 124 -0.97 -26.62 9.12
C ASP A 124 -2.40 -26.92 9.62
N GLY A 125 -2.95 -28.05 9.16
CA GLY A 125 -4.32 -28.47 9.44
C GLY A 125 -5.41 -27.76 8.65
N LEU A 126 -5.06 -26.85 7.74
CA LEU A 126 -5.95 -26.35 6.69
C LEU A 126 -5.93 -27.31 5.48
N VAL A 127 -6.87 -27.14 4.56
CA VAL A 127 -6.96 -27.96 3.34
C VAL A 127 -5.75 -27.72 2.44
N ASP A 128 -5.08 -28.79 2.04
CA ASP A 128 -4.00 -28.76 1.07
C ASP A 128 -4.57 -28.68 -0.37
N LYS A 129 -4.92 -27.45 -0.78
CA LYS A 129 -5.41 -27.14 -2.13
C LYS A 129 -4.60 -25.99 -2.71
N PRO A 130 -3.99 -26.15 -3.92
CA PRO A 130 -3.35 -25.05 -4.62
C PRO A 130 -4.33 -23.90 -4.81
N HIS A 131 -3.88 -22.68 -4.52
CA HIS A 131 -4.71 -21.47 -4.65
C HIS A 131 -6.01 -21.50 -3.83
N LEU A 132 -6.07 -22.23 -2.71
CA LEU A 132 -7.23 -22.26 -1.81
C LEU A 132 -7.75 -20.85 -1.51
N PHE A 133 -6.86 -19.91 -1.20
CA PHE A 133 -7.25 -18.53 -0.87
C PHE A 133 -7.83 -17.71 -2.04
N ALA A 134 -7.71 -18.20 -3.28
CA ALA A 134 -8.41 -17.62 -4.43
C ALA A 134 -9.85 -18.13 -4.57
N THR A 135 -10.19 -19.26 -3.95
CA THR A 135 -11.55 -19.82 -3.94
C THR A 135 -12.48 -19.00 -3.03
N PRO A 136 -13.81 -19.03 -3.27
CA PRO A 136 -14.78 -18.36 -2.41
C PRO A 136 -14.66 -18.75 -0.92
N GLU A 137 -14.48 -20.03 -0.65
CA GLU A 137 -14.30 -20.59 0.69
C GLU A 137 -13.03 -20.05 1.35
N GLY A 138 -11.92 -20.00 0.61
CA GLY A 138 -10.66 -19.46 1.09
C GLY A 138 -10.70 -17.95 1.35
N LYS A 139 -11.37 -17.18 0.50
CA LYS A 139 -11.59 -15.73 0.74
C LYS A 139 -12.46 -15.49 1.98
N ALA A 140 -13.53 -16.27 2.14
CA ALA A 140 -14.38 -16.20 3.32
C ALA A 140 -13.63 -16.57 4.60
N PHE A 141 -12.78 -17.59 4.53
CA PHE A 141 -11.88 -17.95 5.62
C PHE A 141 -10.96 -16.80 5.99
N LEU A 142 -10.24 -16.22 5.02
CA LEU A 142 -9.31 -15.12 5.25
C LEU A 142 -10.00 -13.89 5.82
N ALA A 143 -11.22 -13.61 5.39
CA ALA A 143 -12.03 -12.51 5.90
C ALA A 143 -12.41 -12.67 7.37
N LEU A 144 -12.65 -13.91 7.80
CA LEU A 144 -13.02 -14.25 9.17
C LEU A 144 -11.81 -14.63 10.03
N PHE A 145 -10.65 -14.85 9.42
CA PHE A 145 -9.43 -15.30 10.09
C PHE A 145 -9.08 -14.45 11.31
N PRO A 146 -9.09 -13.09 11.25
CA PRO A 146 -8.81 -12.28 12.43
C PRO A 146 -9.76 -12.54 13.61
N ALA A 147 -11.06 -12.70 13.33
CA ALA A 147 -12.07 -12.96 14.35
C ALA A 147 -11.99 -14.38 14.93
N LEU A 148 -11.53 -15.35 14.13
CA LEU A 148 -11.30 -16.72 14.57
C LEU A 148 -10.01 -16.84 15.40
N VAL A 149 -8.92 -16.22 14.91
CA VAL A 149 -7.58 -16.40 15.46
C VAL A 149 -7.35 -15.57 16.73
N ILE A 150 -8.04 -14.44 16.93
CA ILE A 150 -7.94 -13.66 18.18
C ILE A 150 -8.28 -14.49 19.42
N SER A 151 -9.12 -15.50 19.24
CA SER A 151 -9.51 -16.41 20.31
C SER A 151 -8.45 -17.47 20.60
N VAL A 152 -7.41 -17.58 19.77
CA VAL A 152 -6.36 -18.59 19.93
C VAL A 152 -5.44 -18.24 21.09
N ASP A 153 -5.19 -19.24 21.95
CA ASP A 153 -4.32 -19.06 23.10
C ASP A 153 -2.87 -18.87 22.69
N ARG A 154 -2.22 -17.89 23.35
CA ARG A 154 -0.80 -17.56 23.17
C ARG A 154 -0.44 -17.35 21.70
N LEU A 155 -1.34 -16.77 20.91
CA LEU A 155 -1.12 -16.51 19.50
C LEU A 155 0.18 -15.72 19.28
N GLU A 156 0.41 -14.69 20.09
CA GLU A 156 1.61 -13.85 20.03
C GLU A 156 2.90 -14.65 20.20
N ASP A 157 2.92 -15.63 21.12
CA ASP A 157 4.07 -16.51 21.31
C ASP A 157 4.27 -17.45 20.12
N LYS A 158 3.17 -17.96 19.55
CA LYS A 158 3.20 -18.90 18.42
C LYS A 158 3.73 -18.28 17.13
N ILE A 159 3.53 -16.98 16.95
CA ILE A 159 3.94 -16.26 15.72
C ILE A 159 5.24 -15.48 15.91
N HIS A 160 5.74 -15.33 17.14
CA HIS A 160 6.89 -14.48 17.45
C HIS A 160 8.12 -14.82 16.60
N SER A 161 8.43 -16.11 16.43
CA SER A 161 9.56 -16.58 15.61
C SER A 161 9.38 -16.31 14.12
N ALA A 162 8.14 -16.25 13.63
CA ALA A 162 7.83 -16.01 12.22
C ALA A 162 7.78 -14.52 11.86
N LYS A 163 7.48 -13.63 12.83
CA LYS A 163 7.32 -12.17 12.58
C LYS A 163 8.46 -11.56 11.78
N PHE A 164 9.71 -11.86 12.16
CA PHE A 164 10.87 -11.29 11.48
C PHE A 164 10.95 -11.72 10.02
N GLN A 165 10.66 -12.98 9.71
CA GLN A 165 10.64 -13.49 8.35
C GLN A 165 9.53 -12.82 7.53
N LEU A 166 8.33 -12.68 8.11
CA LEU A 166 7.20 -12.01 7.47
C LEU A 166 7.49 -10.53 7.16
N LEU A 167 8.08 -9.82 8.12
CA LEU A 167 8.48 -8.42 7.93
C LEU A 167 9.58 -8.31 6.88
N THR A 168 10.58 -9.18 6.93
CA THR A 168 11.66 -9.24 5.93
C THR A 168 11.10 -9.40 4.52
N GLN A 169 10.16 -10.33 4.33
CA GLN A 169 9.55 -10.58 3.03
C GLN A 169 8.70 -9.40 2.56
N ARG A 170 7.83 -8.88 3.43
CA ARG A 170 7.00 -7.71 3.15
C ARG A 170 7.84 -6.50 2.77
N THR A 171 8.86 -6.16 3.56
CA THR A 171 9.79 -5.06 3.27
C THR A 171 10.48 -5.28 1.92
N GLY A 172 10.90 -6.51 1.62
CA GLY A 172 11.49 -6.84 0.32
C GLY A 172 10.55 -6.58 -0.86
N GLN A 173 9.26 -6.90 -0.71
CA GLN A 173 8.24 -6.64 -1.73
C GLN A 173 7.92 -5.16 -1.88
N GLU A 174 7.79 -4.43 -0.77
CA GLU A 174 7.58 -2.96 -0.78
C GLU A 174 8.75 -2.22 -1.45
N MET A 175 9.96 -2.79 -1.41
CA MET A 175 11.14 -2.32 -2.14
C MET A 175 11.19 -2.73 -3.62
N GLY A 176 10.17 -3.42 -4.14
CA GLY A 176 10.09 -3.92 -5.52
C GLY A 176 10.84 -5.23 -5.77
N GLY A 177 11.22 -5.96 -4.71
CA GLY A 177 12.08 -7.14 -4.77
C GLY A 177 13.50 -6.82 -5.23
N VAL A 178 14.35 -7.86 -5.32
CA VAL A 178 15.75 -7.70 -5.73
C VAL A 178 15.86 -6.99 -7.08
N GLN A 179 15.02 -7.37 -8.05
CA GLN A 179 15.03 -6.82 -9.41
C GLN A 179 14.56 -5.36 -9.46
N GLY A 180 13.48 -5.02 -8.76
CA GLY A 180 12.99 -3.64 -8.70
C GLY A 180 14.00 -2.71 -8.04
N TYR A 181 14.56 -3.13 -6.90
CA TYR A 181 15.58 -2.36 -6.20
C TYR A 181 16.88 -2.24 -7.02
N TYR A 182 17.27 -3.29 -7.75
CA TYR A 182 18.42 -3.24 -8.66
C TYR A 182 18.28 -2.18 -9.76
N LYS A 183 17.06 -1.97 -10.31
CA LYS A 183 16.83 -0.90 -11.30
C LYS A 183 17.12 0.48 -10.71
N HIS A 184 16.66 0.75 -9.49
CA HIS A 184 16.95 2.00 -8.78
C HIS A 184 18.44 2.16 -8.47
N TYR A 185 19.10 1.06 -8.06
CA TYR A 185 20.55 1.03 -7.89
C TYR A 185 21.31 1.40 -9.17
N VAL A 186 20.98 0.76 -10.31
CA VAL A 186 21.63 1.06 -11.59
C VAL A 186 21.45 2.53 -11.97
N GLN A 187 20.25 3.08 -11.78
CA GLN A 187 19.99 4.50 -12.02
C GLN A 187 20.88 5.39 -11.15
N ALA A 188 20.92 5.16 -9.82
CA ALA A 188 21.74 5.93 -8.90
C ALA A 188 23.24 5.83 -9.22
N MET A 189 23.71 4.66 -9.65
CA MET A 189 25.10 4.46 -10.04
C MET A 189 25.45 5.14 -11.36
N ASN A 190 24.52 5.19 -12.33
CA ASN A 190 24.71 5.94 -13.56
C ASN A 190 24.79 7.45 -13.30
N GLU A 191 23.94 7.97 -12.41
CA GLU A 191 24.00 9.36 -11.97
C GLU A 191 25.33 9.66 -11.25
N THR A 192 25.76 8.75 -10.37
CA THR A 192 27.04 8.86 -9.66
C THR A 192 28.23 8.79 -10.61
N GLN A 193 28.18 7.94 -11.64
CA GLN A 193 29.17 7.88 -12.70
C GLN A 193 29.24 9.21 -13.46
N ALA A 194 28.09 9.80 -13.82
CA ALA A 194 28.05 11.11 -14.49
C ALA A 194 28.62 12.23 -13.60
N GLN A 195 28.37 12.19 -12.29
CA GLN A 195 28.98 13.11 -11.32
C GLN A 195 30.50 12.92 -11.25
N TRP A 196 30.99 11.68 -11.21
CA TRP A 196 32.43 11.40 -11.24
C TRP A 196 33.09 11.90 -12.52
N GLN A 197 32.45 11.76 -13.69
CA GLN A 197 32.98 12.28 -14.96
C GLN A 197 33.11 13.82 -14.91
N LYS A 198 32.11 14.53 -14.38
CA LYS A 198 32.19 15.99 -14.17
C LYS A 198 33.28 16.36 -13.16
N TYR A 199 33.37 15.62 -12.06
CA TYR A 199 34.41 15.79 -11.05
C TYR A 199 35.80 15.58 -11.66
N ARG A 200 35.99 14.57 -12.52
CA ARG A 200 37.27 14.31 -13.19
C ARG A 200 37.61 15.41 -14.19
N THR A 201 36.65 15.92 -14.96
CA THR A 201 36.92 17.01 -15.92
C THR A 201 37.23 18.35 -15.26
N HIS A 202 36.73 18.61 -14.05
CA HIS A 202 36.97 19.86 -13.32
C HIS A 202 38.05 19.74 -12.24
N GLY A 203 38.32 18.54 -11.73
CA GLY A 203 39.19 18.26 -10.59
C GLY A 203 40.48 17.50 -10.94
N ASN A 204 40.63 16.98 -12.16
CA ASN A 204 41.84 16.31 -12.63
C ASN A 204 42.69 17.28 -13.46
N VAL A 205 43.13 18.37 -12.83
CA VAL A 205 44.20 19.19 -13.36
C VAL A 205 45.49 18.48 -13.00
N ASP A 206 46.07 17.72 -13.94
CA ASP A 206 47.49 17.48 -13.90
C ASP A 206 48.15 18.87 -14.01
N SER A 207 48.53 19.40 -12.85
CA SER A 207 48.63 20.85 -12.61
C SER A 207 49.85 21.48 -13.26
N ALA A 208 50.81 20.66 -13.67
CA ALA A 208 52.03 21.09 -14.33
C ALA A 208 51.83 21.25 -15.85
N GLN A 209 51.39 20.21 -16.56
CA GLN A 209 51.20 20.25 -18.02
C GLN A 209 50.14 21.28 -18.44
N ASN A 210 48.99 21.33 -17.74
CA ASN A 210 47.94 22.30 -18.06
C ASN A 210 48.34 23.76 -17.75
N LEU A 211 49.27 23.96 -16.80
CA LEU A 211 49.78 25.29 -16.50
C LEU A 211 50.72 25.76 -17.60
N GLU A 212 51.62 24.89 -18.07
CA GLU A 212 52.56 25.17 -19.16
C GLU A 212 51.82 25.49 -20.46
N GLU A 213 50.83 24.67 -20.84
CA GLU A 213 49.98 24.93 -22.01
C GLU A 213 49.20 26.25 -21.91
N GLN A 214 48.68 26.61 -20.72
CA GLN A 214 48.02 27.89 -20.52
C GLN A 214 48.98 29.07 -20.56
N GLN A 215 50.20 28.91 -20.03
CA GLN A 215 51.23 29.94 -20.12
C GLN A 215 51.64 30.18 -21.57
N ASP A 216 51.86 29.11 -22.35
CA ASP A 216 52.22 29.20 -23.76
C ASP A 216 51.11 29.82 -24.60
N LYS A 217 49.87 29.39 -24.40
CA LYS A 217 48.71 29.98 -25.11
C LYS A 217 48.53 31.45 -24.78
N ALA A 218 48.59 31.82 -23.50
CA ALA A 218 48.44 33.22 -23.08
C ALA A 218 49.56 34.10 -23.65
N TRP A 219 50.79 33.58 -23.73
CA TRP A 219 51.91 34.27 -24.35
C TRP A 219 51.73 34.42 -25.87
N ALA A 220 51.33 33.35 -26.55
CA ALA A 220 51.05 33.38 -28.00
C ALA A 220 49.93 34.39 -28.33
N ASP A 221 48.85 34.41 -27.56
CA ASP A 221 47.74 35.37 -27.73
C ASP A 221 48.23 36.82 -27.54
N TYR A 222 49.13 37.05 -26.58
CA TYR A 222 49.76 38.35 -26.38
C TYR A 222 50.63 38.77 -27.58
N LEU A 223 51.45 37.86 -28.11
CA LEU A 223 52.26 38.11 -29.31
C LEU A 223 51.39 38.43 -30.54
N VAL A 224 50.27 37.72 -30.72
CA VAL A 224 49.31 38.00 -31.79
C VAL A 224 48.68 39.39 -31.63
N ASP A 225 48.33 39.81 -30.42
CA ASP A 225 47.75 41.13 -30.16
C ASP A 225 48.74 42.27 -30.48
N LEU A 226 50.02 42.08 -30.14
CA LEU A 226 51.08 43.01 -30.55
C LEU A 226 51.28 43.02 -32.07
N GLY A 227 51.27 41.85 -32.70
CA GLY A 227 51.47 41.68 -34.14
C GLY A 227 50.45 42.42 -35.00
N LYS A 228 49.20 42.56 -34.51
CA LYS A 228 48.15 43.39 -35.17
C LYS A 228 48.54 44.86 -35.35
N ARG A 229 49.50 45.34 -34.56
CA ARG A 229 50.02 46.72 -34.60
C ARG A 229 51.44 46.78 -35.19
N GLY A 230 51.93 45.67 -35.74
CA GLY A 230 53.31 45.54 -36.24
C GLY A 230 54.36 45.57 -35.13
N TRP A 231 53.98 45.24 -33.89
CA TRP A 231 54.89 45.24 -32.73
C TRP A 231 55.26 43.82 -32.32
N THR A 232 56.44 43.72 -31.70
CA THR A 232 56.94 42.59 -30.93
C THR A 232 57.22 43.09 -29.51
N PRO A 233 57.39 42.19 -28.52
CA PRO A 233 57.65 42.58 -27.13
C PRO A 233 58.77 43.62 -26.95
N THR A 234 59.83 43.53 -27.77
CA THR A 234 60.99 44.43 -27.74
C THR A 234 60.84 45.70 -28.60
N THR A 235 59.89 45.75 -29.51
CA THR A 235 59.69 46.87 -30.46
C THR A 235 58.52 47.78 -30.09
N VAL A 236 57.85 47.53 -28.96
CA VAL A 236 56.78 48.41 -28.46
C VAL A 236 57.32 49.82 -28.17
N PRO A 237 56.81 50.87 -28.86
CA PRO A 237 57.27 52.24 -28.67
C PRO A 237 57.06 52.72 -27.23
N ALA A 238 57.99 53.54 -26.70
CA ALA A 238 57.97 54.00 -25.31
C ALA A 238 56.62 54.63 -24.89
N TYR A 239 56.00 55.43 -25.77
CA TYR A 239 54.70 56.05 -25.53
C TYR A 239 53.52 55.05 -25.45
N ALA A 240 53.67 53.85 -26.01
CA ALA A 240 52.62 52.83 -26.06
C ALA A 240 52.72 51.78 -24.95
N ARG A 241 53.88 51.66 -24.28
CA ARG A 241 54.16 50.61 -23.27
C ARG A 241 53.13 50.61 -22.13
N GLY A 242 52.79 51.79 -21.59
CA GLY A 242 51.80 51.91 -20.52
C GLY A 242 50.40 51.43 -20.93
N LYS A 243 49.99 51.71 -22.17
CA LYS A 243 48.70 51.27 -22.72
C LYS A 243 48.65 49.77 -22.93
N VAL A 244 49.73 49.17 -23.47
CA VAL A 244 49.85 47.71 -23.63
C VAL A 244 49.79 47.01 -22.27
N ALA A 245 50.57 47.48 -21.29
CA ALA A 245 50.55 46.92 -19.94
C ALA A 245 49.16 47.05 -19.28
N ALA A 246 48.45 48.16 -19.50
CA ALA A 246 47.09 48.33 -19.00
C ALA A 246 46.09 47.33 -19.64
N THR A 247 46.19 47.09 -20.95
CA THR A 247 45.34 46.11 -21.66
C THR A 247 45.61 44.69 -21.20
N VAL A 248 46.87 44.29 -21.05
CA VAL A 248 47.24 42.97 -20.52
C VAL A 248 46.72 42.79 -19.09
N ARG A 249 46.85 43.83 -18.25
CA ARG A 249 46.41 43.81 -16.85
C ARG A 249 44.90 43.58 -16.66
N GLN A 250 44.08 43.94 -17.65
CA GLN A 250 42.64 43.64 -17.62
C GLN A 250 42.35 42.14 -17.69
N ARG A 251 43.27 41.34 -18.24
CA ARG A 251 43.08 39.90 -18.46
C ARG A 251 43.97 39.04 -17.57
N ILE A 252 45.22 39.46 -17.34
CA ILE A 252 46.25 38.72 -16.60
C ILE A 252 46.81 39.66 -15.52
N PRO A 253 46.93 39.23 -14.26
CA PRO A 253 47.29 40.12 -13.14
C PRO A 253 48.80 40.44 -13.09
N VAL A 254 49.35 41.02 -14.16
CA VAL A 254 50.75 41.44 -14.23
C VAL A 254 51.03 42.66 -13.34
N PRO A 255 52.24 42.79 -12.75
CA PRO A 255 52.64 43.93 -11.91
C PRO A 255 52.45 45.31 -12.57
N HIS A 256 52.35 46.38 -11.77
CA HIS A 256 52.16 47.75 -12.27
C HIS A 256 53.33 48.23 -13.15
N ASN A 257 54.55 47.79 -12.84
CA ASN A 257 55.78 48.08 -13.55
C ASN A 257 56.17 47.01 -14.58
N TRP A 258 55.25 46.11 -14.95
CA TRP A 258 55.50 45.08 -15.96
C TRP A 258 55.84 45.72 -17.32
N LEU A 259 56.90 45.23 -17.94
CA LEU A 259 57.37 45.67 -19.25
C LEU A 259 56.89 44.70 -20.35
N PRO A 260 56.57 45.18 -21.57
CA PRO A 260 56.10 44.34 -22.67
C PRO A 260 56.98 43.13 -23.03
N ASP A 261 58.29 43.21 -22.75
CA ASP A 261 59.30 42.17 -23.00
C ASP A 261 59.57 41.24 -21.81
N ASP A 262 58.92 41.45 -20.66
CA ASP A 262 59.10 40.64 -19.45
C ASP A 262 58.20 39.38 -19.48
N GLU A 263 58.61 38.39 -20.27
CA GLU A 263 57.91 37.10 -20.41
C GLU A 263 57.83 36.33 -19.09
N VAL A 264 58.89 36.37 -18.29
CA VAL A 264 58.98 35.60 -17.04
C VAL A 264 57.89 36.07 -16.06
N ARG A 265 57.79 37.38 -15.79
CA ARG A 265 56.74 37.90 -14.90
C ARG A 265 55.35 37.77 -15.48
N PHE A 266 55.20 37.76 -16.80
CA PHE A 266 53.92 37.46 -17.45
C PHE A 266 53.47 36.03 -17.15
N ARG A 267 54.36 35.04 -17.34
CA ARG A 267 54.08 33.63 -17.06
C ARG A 267 53.80 33.37 -15.58
N GLU A 268 54.51 34.05 -14.67
CA GLU A 268 54.22 34.02 -13.23
C GLU A 268 52.81 34.56 -12.90
N ALA A 269 52.41 35.67 -13.54
CA ALA A 269 51.08 36.24 -13.35
C ALA A 269 49.96 35.32 -13.87
N VAL A 270 50.19 34.63 -14.98
CA VAL A 270 49.29 33.57 -15.49
C VAL A 270 49.17 32.43 -14.46
N ALA A 271 50.28 32.00 -13.85
CA ALA A 271 50.26 30.97 -12.82
C ALA A 271 49.47 31.38 -11.57
N VAL A 272 49.57 32.64 -11.14
CA VAL A 272 48.76 33.18 -10.03
C VAL A 272 47.27 33.16 -10.36
N GLN A 273 46.90 33.57 -11.58
CA GLN A 273 45.52 33.56 -12.04
C GLN A 273 44.97 32.12 -12.14
N PHE A 274 45.76 31.19 -12.65
CA PHE A 274 45.44 29.78 -12.75
C PHE A 274 45.16 29.17 -11.37
N LYS A 275 46.07 29.38 -10.40
CA LYS A 275 45.87 28.95 -9.01
C LYS A 275 44.59 29.51 -8.41
N ARG A 276 44.28 30.80 -8.61
CA ARG A 276 43.02 31.41 -8.11
C ARG A 276 41.77 30.73 -8.69
N ARG A 277 41.76 30.39 -9.98
CA ARG A 277 40.63 29.68 -10.62
C ARG A 277 40.45 28.27 -10.07
N VAL A 278 41.55 27.53 -9.90
CA VAL A 278 41.53 26.18 -9.30
C VAL A 278 41.04 26.23 -7.86
N SER A 279 41.49 27.21 -7.06
CA SER A 279 41.03 27.40 -5.68
C SER A 279 39.55 27.78 -5.59
N ALA A 280 39.06 28.65 -6.49
CA ALA A 280 37.65 29.04 -6.52
C ALA A 280 36.72 27.87 -6.91
N ALA A 281 37.19 26.95 -7.77
CA ALA A 281 36.46 25.73 -8.10
C ALA A 281 36.31 24.77 -6.90
N LYS A 282 37.24 24.80 -5.93
CA LYS A 282 37.12 24.03 -4.67
C LYS A 282 36.06 24.59 -3.72
N SER A 283 35.70 25.88 -3.83
CA SER A 283 34.71 26.51 -2.94
C SER A 283 33.25 26.23 -3.33
N GLY A 284 33.01 25.53 -4.45
CA GLY A 284 31.69 25.18 -4.96
C GLY A 284 31.25 23.75 -4.62
N GLY A 285 31.01 23.45 -3.34
CA GLY A 285 29.91 22.55 -2.97
C GLY A 285 30.18 21.27 -2.17
N LYS A 286 31.29 20.54 -2.31
CA LYS A 286 31.55 19.31 -1.52
C LYS A 286 33.05 19.11 -1.30
N ASN A 287 33.46 18.76 -0.08
CA ASN A 287 34.85 18.63 0.37
C ASN A 287 35.51 17.32 -0.14
N ILE A 288 35.42 17.06 -1.44
CA ILE A 288 35.93 15.83 -2.08
C ILE A 288 37.36 16.11 -2.58
N PRO A 289 38.39 15.38 -2.09
CA PRO A 289 39.77 15.54 -2.57
C PRO A 289 39.85 15.38 -4.09
N PRO A 290 40.71 16.11 -4.83
CA PRO A 290 40.93 15.90 -6.26
C PRO A 290 41.68 14.58 -6.55
N GLY A 291 41.56 14.06 -7.78
CA GLY A 291 42.31 12.90 -8.26
C GLY A 291 41.81 11.52 -7.81
N LEU A 292 40.60 11.41 -7.23
CA LEU A 292 40.02 10.12 -6.86
C LEU A 292 39.64 9.31 -8.11
N ASP A 293 40.08 8.05 -8.15
CA ASP A 293 39.52 7.07 -9.08
C ASP A 293 38.04 6.80 -8.77
N TYR A 294 37.34 6.11 -9.66
CA TYR A 294 35.90 5.90 -9.50
C TYR A 294 35.55 5.13 -8.22
N HIS A 295 36.37 4.15 -7.82
CA HIS A 295 36.10 3.34 -6.63
C HIS A 295 36.27 4.17 -5.36
N ALA A 296 37.34 4.96 -5.27
CA ALA A 296 37.60 5.88 -4.18
C ALA A 296 36.59 7.04 -4.13
N PHE A 297 36.11 7.50 -5.30
CA PHE A 297 35.05 8.50 -5.38
C PHE A 297 33.73 7.97 -4.84
N VAL A 298 33.29 6.78 -5.25
CA VAL A 298 32.08 6.14 -4.71
C VAL A 298 32.20 5.91 -3.21
N ALA A 299 33.37 5.47 -2.72
CA ALA A 299 33.62 5.24 -1.30
C ALA A 299 33.64 6.52 -0.45
N HIS A 300 33.70 7.71 -1.06
CA HIS A 300 33.78 8.97 -0.33
C HIS A 300 32.52 9.23 0.52
N PRO A 301 32.63 9.70 1.79
CA PRO A 301 31.48 9.88 2.69
C PRO A 301 30.33 10.72 2.11
N GLU A 302 30.65 11.82 1.42
CA GLU A 302 29.65 12.69 0.76
C GLU A 302 28.90 11.99 -0.38
N VAL A 303 29.57 11.11 -1.12
CA VAL A 303 28.96 10.35 -2.23
C VAL A 303 28.11 9.23 -1.65
N GLN A 304 28.58 8.55 -0.62
CA GLN A 304 27.80 7.56 0.13
C GLN A 304 26.56 8.17 0.79
N ALA A 305 26.64 9.41 1.29
CA ALA A 305 25.48 10.11 1.86
C ALA A 305 24.42 10.41 0.77
N GLU A 306 24.86 10.84 -0.42
CA GLU A 306 23.96 11.04 -1.56
C GLU A 306 23.32 9.72 -2.02
N LEU A 307 24.12 8.67 -2.21
CA LEU A 307 23.64 7.33 -2.57
C LEU A 307 22.63 6.80 -1.54
N ARG A 308 22.89 7.01 -0.24
CA ARG A 308 21.95 6.65 0.84
C ARG A 308 20.62 7.37 0.72
N LYS A 309 20.64 8.65 0.39
CA LYS A 309 19.42 9.43 0.17
C LYS A 309 18.67 8.97 -1.07
N GLN A 310 19.37 8.80 -2.21
CA GLN A 310 18.77 8.38 -3.48
C GLN A 310 18.15 6.98 -3.40
N LEU A 311 18.87 6.04 -2.78
CA LEU A 311 18.42 4.65 -2.64
C LEU A 311 17.55 4.42 -1.40
N LYS A 312 17.29 5.47 -0.60
CA LYS A 312 16.53 5.40 0.65
C LYS A 312 17.06 4.27 1.54
N MET A 313 18.37 4.27 1.81
CA MET A 313 19.03 3.26 2.63
C MET A 313 19.11 3.70 4.10
N PRO A 314 19.15 2.74 5.05
CA PRO A 314 19.34 3.05 6.46
C PRO A 314 20.78 3.47 6.73
N GLU A 315 21.00 4.09 7.89
CA GLU A 315 22.32 4.50 8.34
C GLU A 315 23.30 3.32 8.45
N GLY A 316 24.57 3.59 8.17
CA GLY A 316 25.66 2.62 8.23
C GLY A 316 25.66 1.55 7.14
N VAL A 317 24.79 1.63 6.12
CA VAL A 317 24.93 0.84 4.89
C VAL A 317 25.82 1.59 3.90
N VAL A 318 26.72 0.86 3.25
CA VAL A 318 27.69 1.35 2.26
C VAL A 318 27.40 0.66 0.93
N VAL A 319 27.45 1.43 -0.15
CA VAL A 319 27.27 0.93 -1.52
C VAL A 319 28.64 0.71 -2.16
N ALA A 320 28.88 -0.49 -2.67
CA ALA A 320 30.06 -0.79 -3.46
C ALA A 320 29.99 -0.11 -4.84
N ALA A 321 31.15 0.23 -5.41
CA ALA A 321 31.22 0.81 -6.76
C ALA A 321 30.74 -0.18 -7.85
N SER A 322 30.84 -1.48 -7.58
CA SER A 322 30.26 -2.53 -8.40
C SER A 322 30.07 -3.80 -7.56
N TYR A 323 29.13 -4.66 -7.99
CA TYR A 323 28.94 -5.99 -7.41
C TYR A 323 29.31 -7.04 -8.45
N LYS A 324 29.91 -8.16 -8.01
CA LYS A 324 30.40 -9.22 -8.89
C LYS A 324 29.31 -9.80 -9.81
N ASN A 325 28.10 -9.95 -9.28
CA ASN A 325 26.93 -10.45 -9.98
C ASN A 325 25.66 -10.11 -9.19
N GLY A 326 24.48 -10.46 -9.71
CA GLY A 326 23.20 -10.21 -9.04
C GLY A 326 23.07 -10.88 -7.66
N ALA A 327 23.68 -12.05 -7.45
CA ALA A 327 23.66 -12.72 -6.15
C ALA A 327 24.52 -11.99 -5.09
N ALA A 328 25.65 -11.41 -5.51
CA ALA A 328 26.47 -10.54 -4.66
C ALA A 328 25.72 -9.25 -4.30
N PHE A 329 25.06 -8.62 -5.29
CA PHE A 329 24.20 -7.45 -5.04
C PHE A 329 23.09 -7.75 -4.02
N ASP A 330 22.40 -8.87 -4.18
CA ASP A 330 21.36 -9.27 -3.24
C ASP A 330 21.92 -9.44 -1.83
N ARG A 331 22.92 -10.32 -1.67
CA ARG A 331 23.49 -10.66 -0.37
C ARG A 331 24.13 -9.47 0.33
N GLU A 332 24.87 -8.63 -0.39
CA GLU A 332 25.73 -7.59 0.18
C GLU A 332 25.03 -6.24 0.34
N LEU A 333 23.99 -5.96 -0.45
CA LEU A 333 23.24 -4.71 -0.37
C LEU A 333 21.76 -4.92 -0.08
N PHE A 334 21.03 -5.58 -0.99
CA PHE A 334 19.56 -5.61 -0.90
C PHE A 334 19.09 -6.31 0.37
N SER A 335 19.58 -7.51 0.65
CA SER A 335 19.25 -8.27 1.85
C SER A 335 19.67 -7.52 3.12
N VAL A 336 20.82 -6.84 3.13
CA VAL A 336 21.27 -6.05 4.29
C VAL A 336 20.33 -4.86 4.56
N VAL A 337 19.93 -4.14 3.51
CA VAL A 337 19.00 -3.00 3.61
C VAL A 337 17.61 -3.49 4.06
N ARG A 338 17.09 -4.51 3.40
CA ARG A 338 15.81 -5.14 3.71
C ARG A 338 15.75 -5.61 5.16
N ASP A 339 16.75 -6.36 5.62
CA ASP A 339 16.79 -6.92 6.97
C ASP A 339 16.92 -5.84 8.03
N LYS A 340 17.66 -4.74 7.74
CA LYS A 340 17.72 -3.58 8.65
C LYS A 340 16.36 -2.91 8.81
N TYR A 341 15.64 -2.67 7.72
CA TYR A 341 14.29 -2.10 7.78
C TYR A 341 13.31 -3.05 8.46
N ALA A 342 13.37 -4.34 8.16
CA ALA A 342 12.54 -5.35 8.82
C ALA A 342 12.79 -5.41 10.32
N LYS A 343 14.05 -5.27 10.78
CA LYS A 343 14.39 -5.18 12.21
C LYS A 343 13.82 -3.91 12.85
N GLN A 344 13.89 -2.77 12.16
CA GLN A 344 13.31 -1.51 12.67
C GLN A 344 11.79 -1.62 12.82
N GLU A 345 11.10 -2.23 11.85
CA GLU A 345 9.67 -2.51 11.95
C GLU A 345 9.37 -3.51 13.06
N LEU A 346 10.16 -4.59 13.21
CA LEU A 346 9.95 -5.60 14.24
C LEU A 346 9.92 -4.98 15.65
N VAL A 347 10.79 -4.01 15.93
CA VAL A 347 10.79 -3.28 17.21
C VAL A 347 9.43 -2.66 17.51
N ARG A 348 8.71 -2.14 16.50
CA ARG A 348 7.37 -1.56 16.66
C ARG A 348 6.31 -2.61 16.97
N TYR A 349 6.40 -3.79 16.36
CA TYR A 349 5.47 -4.90 16.62
C TYR A 349 5.71 -5.55 17.99
N ASP A 350 6.96 -5.56 18.45
CA ASP A 350 7.34 -6.13 19.74
C ASP A 350 7.30 -5.12 20.90
N SER A 351 6.97 -3.84 20.62
CA SER A 351 6.73 -2.81 21.63
C SER A 351 5.84 -3.31 22.78
N PRO A 352 6.08 -2.84 24.02
CA PRO A 352 5.25 -3.23 25.16
C PRO A 352 3.81 -2.77 24.96
N VAL A 353 2.85 -3.50 25.56
CA VAL A 353 1.40 -3.23 25.41
C VAL A 353 1.05 -1.77 25.75
N SER A 354 1.73 -1.18 26.73
CA SER A 354 1.55 0.23 27.10
C SER A 354 1.80 1.22 25.97
N GLU A 355 2.63 0.91 24.97
CA GLU A 355 2.82 1.80 23.81
C GLU A 355 1.63 1.79 22.83
N PHE A 356 0.72 0.82 22.95
CA PHE A 356 -0.53 0.74 22.18
C PHE A 356 -1.72 1.40 22.90
N SER A 357 -1.49 1.89 24.13
CA SER A 357 -2.47 2.65 24.90
C SER A 357 -2.68 4.06 24.33
N VAL A 358 -3.77 4.71 24.77
CA VAL A 358 -4.07 6.10 24.39
C VAL A 358 -2.91 7.02 24.79
N GLY A 359 -2.32 7.72 23.83
CA GLY A 359 -1.14 8.56 24.02
C GLY A 359 0.21 7.84 23.86
N GLY A 360 0.21 6.53 23.63
CA GLY A 360 1.40 5.73 23.33
C GLY A 360 1.89 5.90 21.88
N LYS A 361 3.17 5.59 21.64
CA LYS A 361 3.81 5.74 20.32
C LYS A 361 3.23 4.85 19.21
N GLN A 362 2.65 3.70 19.57
CA GLN A 362 2.09 2.71 18.63
C GLN A 362 0.56 2.70 18.62
N VAL A 363 -0.10 3.71 19.21
CA VAL A 363 -1.57 3.76 19.31
C VAL A 363 -2.24 3.71 17.93
N GLU A 364 -1.75 4.49 16.96
CA GLU A 364 -2.31 4.53 15.60
C GLU A 364 -2.12 3.21 14.86
N LEU A 365 -0.96 2.57 15.03
CA LEU A 365 -0.68 1.24 14.47
C LEU A 365 -1.66 0.20 15.03
N GLY A 366 -1.85 0.19 16.34
CA GLY A 366 -2.77 -0.72 17.03
C GLY A 366 -4.23 -0.51 16.64
N LEU A 367 -4.70 0.74 16.59
CA LEU A 367 -6.07 1.09 16.18
C LEU A 367 -6.32 0.72 14.70
N SER A 368 -5.36 1.00 13.83
CA SER A 368 -5.46 0.67 12.40
C SER A 368 -5.53 -0.85 12.19
N ALA A 369 -4.70 -1.60 12.92
CA ALA A 369 -4.73 -3.06 12.87
C ALA A 369 -6.02 -3.64 13.47
N ALA A 370 -6.51 -3.10 14.59
CA ALA A 370 -7.77 -3.50 15.19
C ALA A 370 -8.95 -3.25 14.24
N ARG A 371 -8.95 -2.11 13.54
CA ARG A 371 -9.94 -1.81 12.49
C ARG A 371 -9.86 -2.83 11.35
N ALA A 372 -8.67 -3.11 10.83
CA ALA A 372 -8.47 -4.10 9.77
C ALA A 372 -8.89 -5.53 10.20
N ALA A 373 -8.77 -5.87 11.48
CA ALA A 373 -9.19 -7.16 12.01
C ALA A 373 -10.72 -7.27 12.21
N LEU A 374 -11.38 -6.19 12.65
CA LEU A 374 -12.79 -6.23 13.07
C LEU A 374 -13.78 -5.78 12.00
N VAL A 375 -13.44 -4.77 11.20
CA VAL A 375 -14.39 -4.18 10.25
C VAL A 375 -14.80 -5.16 9.16
N PRO A 376 -13.88 -5.91 8.54
CA PRO A 376 -14.27 -6.83 7.47
C PRO A 376 -15.30 -7.91 7.87
N PRO A 377 -15.12 -8.69 8.96
CA PRO A 377 -16.13 -9.67 9.36
C PRO A 377 -17.47 -9.02 9.73
N MET A 378 -17.44 -7.81 10.34
CA MET A 378 -18.67 -7.05 10.61
C MET A 378 -19.38 -6.61 9.33
N ALA A 379 -18.63 -6.13 8.33
CA ALA A 379 -19.18 -5.71 7.05
C ALA A 379 -19.82 -6.89 6.31
N LEU A 380 -19.16 -8.05 6.29
CA LEU A 380 -19.72 -9.27 5.70
C LEU A 380 -20.98 -9.73 6.43
N PHE A 381 -20.99 -9.67 7.77
CA PHE A 381 -22.15 -10.01 8.57
C PHE A 381 -23.35 -9.09 8.26
N PHE A 382 -23.15 -7.77 8.29
CA PHE A 382 -24.24 -6.82 8.01
C PHE A 382 -24.72 -6.87 6.57
N SER A 383 -23.82 -7.06 5.60
CA SER A 383 -24.19 -7.24 4.19
C SER A 383 -25.00 -8.51 3.98
N LEU A 384 -24.58 -9.64 4.58
CA LEU A 384 -25.33 -10.89 4.52
C LEU A 384 -26.71 -10.75 5.19
N LEU A 385 -26.78 -10.10 6.35
CA LEU A 385 -28.04 -9.84 7.05
C LEU A 385 -28.98 -8.96 6.24
N GLY A 386 -28.46 -7.90 5.60
CA GLY A 386 -29.19 -7.01 4.71
C GLY A 386 -29.74 -7.75 3.49
N ALA A 387 -28.89 -8.54 2.81
CA ALA A 387 -29.27 -9.35 1.67
C ALA A 387 -30.38 -10.35 2.03
N ILE A 388 -30.21 -11.14 3.09
CA ILE A 388 -31.21 -12.12 3.56
C ILE A 388 -32.52 -11.41 3.95
N GLY A 389 -32.45 -10.29 4.67
CA GLY A 389 -33.63 -9.53 5.10
C GLY A 389 -34.43 -8.98 3.92
N HIS A 390 -33.75 -8.38 2.94
CA HIS A 390 -34.40 -7.83 1.75
C HIS A 390 -34.88 -8.91 0.78
N PHE A 391 -34.16 -10.03 0.68
CA PHE A 391 -34.59 -11.20 -0.09
C PHE A 391 -35.87 -11.80 0.51
N THR A 392 -35.90 -11.98 1.81
CA THR A 392 -37.08 -12.44 2.56
C THR A 392 -38.28 -11.49 2.34
N LYS A 393 -38.03 -10.18 2.42
CA LYS A 393 -39.04 -9.14 2.10
C LYS A 393 -39.53 -9.26 0.65
N LEU A 394 -38.65 -9.51 -0.32
CA LEU A 394 -39.02 -9.68 -1.72
C LEU A 394 -39.95 -10.89 -1.89
N ILE A 395 -39.60 -12.04 -1.31
CA ILE A 395 -40.45 -13.24 -1.33
C ILE A 395 -41.82 -12.93 -0.72
N PHE A 396 -41.86 -12.26 0.44
CA PHE A 396 -43.10 -11.86 1.08
C PHE A 396 -43.97 -10.95 0.19
N LEU A 397 -43.37 -9.96 -0.48
CA LEU A 397 -44.09 -9.06 -1.36
C LEU A 397 -44.64 -9.78 -2.61
N ILE A 398 -43.88 -10.71 -3.19
CA ILE A 398 -44.32 -11.55 -4.31
C ILE A 398 -45.46 -12.47 -3.86
N ALA A 399 -45.29 -13.20 -2.75
CA ALA A 399 -46.31 -14.07 -2.19
C ALA A 399 -47.61 -13.30 -1.89
N LYS A 400 -47.49 -12.10 -1.29
CA LYS A 400 -48.64 -11.22 -1.04
C LYS A 400 -49.34 -10.80 -2.33
N ALA A 401 -48.61 -10.53 -3.40
CA ALA A 401 -49.20 -10.20 -4.70
C ALA A 401 -49.96 -11.41 -5.28
N ILE A 402 -49.33 -12.60 -5.28
CA ILE A 402 -49.94 -13.85 -5.76
C ILE A 402 -51.23 -14.18 -4.98
N PHE A 403 -51.19 -14.13 -3.64
CA PHE A 403 -52.34 -14.42 -2.78
C PHE A 403 -53.48 -13.40 -2.95
N GLN A 404 -53.17 -12.18 -3.39
CA GLN A 404 -54.18 -11.17 -3.68
C GLN A 404 -54.84 -11.40 -5.05
N SER A 405 -54.07 -11.89 -6.03
CA SER A 405 -54.54 -12.17 -7.38
C SER A 405 -55.36 -13.47 -7.49
N ILE A 406 -55.10 -14.47 -6.64
CA ILE A 406 -55.77 -15.78 -6.69
C ILE A 406 -56.88 -15.84 -5.63
N PRO A 407 -58.18 -15.91 -6.00
CA PRO A 407 -59.30 -15.89 -5.05
C PRO A 407 -59.22 -16.97 -3.97
N ALA A 408 -58.86 -18.20 -4.34
CA ALA A 408 -58.75 -19.34 -3.42
C ALA A 408 -57.68 -19.17 -2.33
N LEU A 409 -56.68 -18.30 -2.54
CA LEU A 409 -55.59 -18.05 -1.60
C LEU A 409 -55.83 -16.81 -0.73
N ARG A 410 -56.84 -16.00 -1.03
CA ARG A 410 -57.08 -14.71 -0.37
C ARG A 410 -57.34 -14.85 1.14
N GLU A 411 -58.13 -15.84 1.55
CA GLU A 411 -58.42 -16.15 2.95
C GLU A 411 -57.18 -16.65 3.73
N ARG A 412 -56.18 -17.19 3.01
CA ARG A 412 -54.93 -17.66 3.59
C ARG A 412 -53.90 -16.55 3.80
N LYS A 413 -54.17 -15.33 3.33
CA LYS A 413 -53.29 -14.16 3.45
C LYS A 413 -52.91 -13.85 4.91
N LYS A 414 -53.78 -14.19 5.88
CA LYS A 414 -53.53 -14.02 7.31
C LYS A 414 -52.34 -14.83 7.85
N TYR A 415 -51.88 -15.86 7.13
CA TYR A 415 -50.72 -16.66 7.52
C TYR A 415 -49.40 -16.18 6.89
N LEU A 416 -49.43 -15.22 5.95
CA LEU A 416 -48.23 -14.76 5.24
C LEU A 416 -47.18 -14.10 6.15
N TRP A 417 -47.54 -13.66 7.35
CA TRP A 417 -46.57 -13.11 8.30
C TRP A 417 -45.60 -14.18 8.86
N LEU A 418 -45.96 -15.46 8.80
CA LEU A 418 -45.08 -16.58 9.16
C LEU A 418 -43.98 -16.81 8.11
N LEU A 419 -44.22 -16.40 6.86
CA LEU A 419 -43.29 -16.67 5.77
C LEU A 419 -41.91 -16.03 6.00
N PRO A 420 -41.77 -14.75 6.37
CA PRO A 420 -40.47 -14.19 6.71
C PRO A 420 -39.72 -14.94 7.82
N LEU A 421 -40.42 -15.31 8.90
CA LEU A 421 -39.82 -16.03 10.02
C LEU A 421 -39.35 -17.42 9.60
N SER A 422 -40.16 -18.14 8.82
CA SER A 422 -39.80 -19.46 8.31
C SER A 422 -38.60 -19.41 7.36
N VAL A 423 -38.56 -18.44 6.43
CA VAL A 423 -37.42 -18.26 5.51
C VAL A 423 -36.13 -17.98 6.29
N LEU A 424 -36.16 -17.08 7.28
CA LEU A 424 -34.99 -16.79 8.11
C LEU A 424 -34.53 -18.02 8.90
N ALA A 425 -35.45 -18.71 9.57
CA ALA A 425 -35.15 -19.89 10.37
C ALA A 425 -34.59 -21.04 9.52
N VAL A 426 -35.18 -21.29 8.35
CA VAL A 426 -34.73 -22.33 7.41
C VAL A 426 -33.34 -21.99 6.86
N ASN A 427 -33.12 -20.77 6.37
CA ASN A 427 -31.79 -20.38 5.87
C ASN A 427 -30.72 -20.47 6.95
N TRP A 428 -31.00 -19.97 8.15
CA TRP A 428 -30.06 -20.08 9.27
C TRP A 428 -29.74 -21.53 9.61
N THR A 429 -30.76 -22.39 9.68
CA THR A 429 -30.60 -23.82 9.99
C THR A 429 -29.79 -24.52 8.90
N ILE A 430 -30.10 -24.30 7.63
CA ILE A 430 -29.36 -24.88 6.50
C ILE A 430 -27.89 -24.45 6.58
N LEU A 431 -27.61 -23.14 6.66
CA LEU A 431 -26.24 -22.63 6.69
C LEU A 431 -25.45 -23.07 7.93
N SER A 432 -26.11 -23.30 9.06
CA SER A 432 -25.47 -23.79 10.28
C SER A 432 -25.03 -25.25 10.19
N ASN A 433 -25.67 -26.05 9.32
CA ASN A 433 -25.39 -27.48 9.17
C ASN A 433 -24.64 -27.82 7.88
N LEU A 434 -24.56 -26.89 6.94
CA LEU A 434 -23.73 -27.04 5.74
C LEU A 434 -22.26 -26.88 6.11
N GLU A 435 -21.42 -27.55 5.31
CA GLU A 435 -19.98 -27.56 5.46
C GLU A 435 -19.33 -27.39 4.08
N ASN A 436 -18.13 -26.84 4.06
CA ASN A 436 -17.26 -26.80 2.88
C ASN A 436 -15.85 -27.28 3.27
N ASP A 437 -14.95 -27.34 2.29
CA ASP A 437 -13.58 -27.83 2.51
C ASP A 437 -12.88 -27.12 3.68
N VAL A 438 -13.00 -25.79 3.77
CA VAL A 438 -12.39 -24.99 4.84
C VAL A 438 -13.05 -25.29 6.18
N THR A 439 -14.38 -25.30 6.27
CA THR A 439 -15.06 -25.47 7.57
C THR A 439 -14.90 -26.87 8.15
N GLN A 440 -14.65 -27.88 7.31
CA GLN A 440 -14.30 -29.24 7.74
C GLN A 440 -12.83 -29.40 8.16
N SER A 441 -11.98 -28.42 7.85
CA SER A 441 -10.56 -28.50 8.17
C SER A 441 -10.33 -28.53 9.68
N ARG A 442 -9.29 -29.27 10.11
CA ARG A 442 -8.93 -29.41 11.52
C ARG A 442 -8.65 -28.04 12.14
N LEU A 443 -7.97 -27.17 11.40
CA LEU A 443 -7.62 -25.84 11.86
C LEU A 443 -8.85 -24.95 12.07
N TYR A 444 -9.79 -24.93 11.13
CA TYR A 444 -11.00 -24.14 11.26
C TYR A 444 -11.81 -24.58 12.48
N ILE A 445 -12.05 -25.89 12.62
CA ILE A 445 -12.78 -26.45 13.76
C ILE A 445 -12.09 -26.11 15.08
N TYR A 446 -10.75 -26.21 15.13
CA TYR A 446 -9.98 -25.84 16.31
C TYR A 446 -10.18 -24.37 16.69
N MET A 447 -10.01 -23.44 15.74
CA MET A 447 -10.18 -22.00 16.02
C MET A 447 -11.62 -21.65 16.38
N LEU A 448 -12.60 -22.23 15.70
CA LEU A 448 -14.01 -22.02 16.00
C LEU A 448 -14.35 -22.52 17.41
N LYS A 449 -13.83 -23.69 17.80
CA LYS A 449 -14.01 -24.22 19.15
C LYS A 449 -13.36 -23.31 20.19
N GLN A 450 -12.15 -22.81 19.96
CA GLN A 450 -11.50 -21.85 20.87
C GLN A 450 -12.30 -20.55 20.99
N ALA A 451 -12.84 -20.02 19.89
CA ALA A 451 -13.74 -18.87 19.90
C ALA A 451 -15.03 -19.13 20.69
N GLN A 452 -15.51 -20.37 20.72
CA GLN A 452 -16.68 -20.77 21.50
C GLN A 452 -16.35 -21.11 22.97
N SER A 453 -15.10 -21.45 23.31
CA SER A 453 -14.74 -22.10 24.59
C SER A 453 -13.86 -21.30 25.55
N LYS A 454 -13.33 -20.12 25.19
CA LYS A 454 -12.30 -19.46 26.00
C LYS A 454 -12.78 -18.88 27.36
N GLN A 455 -12.31 -19.55 28.43
CA GLN A 455 -11.97 -19.18 29.83
C GLN A 455 -13.03 -18.87 30.92
N GLU A 456 -13.18 -19.86 31.81
CA GLU A 456 -13.36 -19.98 33.28
C GLU A 456 -14.06 -18.92 34.18
N GLN A 457 -14.41 -17.73 33.72
CA GLN A 457 -15.00 -16.71 34.62
C GLN A 457 -16.22 -15.94 34.08
N ASP A 458 -16.84 -16.39 32.98
CA ASP A 458 -17.84 -15.57 32.27
C ASP A 458 -19.31 -16.02 32.36
N THR A 459 -20.16 -15.01 32.46
CA THR A 459 -21.60 -15.04 32.81
C THR A 459 -22.55 -15.43 31.67
N HIS A 460 -22.11 -15.56 30.41
CA HIS A 460 -23.01 -15.75 29.24
C HIS A 460 -22.52 -16.75 28.16
N PRO A 461 -22.50 -18.07 28.45
CA PRO A 461 -22.03 -19.13 27.54
C PRO A 461 -22.88 -19.28 26.26
N ILE A 462 -24.17 -18.94 26.31
CA ILE A 462 -25.08 -19.04 25.17
C ILE A 462 -24.69 -18.04 24.08
N LEU A 463 -24.32 -16.81 24.46
CA LEU A 463 -23.98 -15.75 23.51
C LEU A 463 -22.75 -16.12 22.67
N ARG A 464 -21.74 -16.74 23.26
CA ARG A 464 -20.54 -17.20 22.53
C ARG A 464 -20.84 -18.31 21.53
N LYS A 465 -21.69 -19.28 21.88
CA LYS A 465 -22.14 -20.31 20.94
C LYS A 465 -22.87 -19.70 19.76
N VAL A 466 -23.74 -18.72 20.00
CA VAL A 466 -24.44 -17.99 18.94
C VAL A 466 -23.46 -17.23 18.04
N LEU A 467 -22.48 -16.54 18.62
CA LEU A 467 -21.44 -15.83 17.87
C LEU A 467 -20.57 -16.77 17.03
N GLY A 468 -20.14 -17.90 17.58
CA GLY A 468 -19.41 -18.92 16.83
C GLY A 468 -20.24 -19.47 15.67
N ASN A 469 -21.52 -19.78 15.91
CA ASN A 469 -22.41 -20.21 14.84
C ASN A 469 -22.60 -19.12 13.77
N ALA A 470 -22.65 -17.84 14.16
CA ALA A 470 -22.74 -16.73 13.21
C ALA A 470 -21.50 -16.66 12.30
N LEU A 471 -20.29 -16.87 12.85
CA LEU A 471 -19.07 -16.95 12.03
C LEU A 471 -19.12 -18.11 11.03
N HIS A 472 -19.62 -19.28 11.45
CA HIS A 472 -19.82 -20.43 10.57
C HIS A 472 -20.81 -20.12 9.44
N VAL A 473 -21.99 -19.56 9.80
CA VAL A 473 -23.02 -19.17 8.83
C VAL A 473 -22.49 -18.14 7.83
N VAL A 474 -21.66 -17.17 8.27
CA VAL A 474 -21.02 -16.22 7.36
C VAL A 474 -20.01 -16.94 6.45
N ALA A 475 -19.16 -17.82 6.98
CA ALA A 475 -18.17 -18.56 6.19
C ALA A 475 -18.83 -19.36 5.05
N ILE A 476 -19.87 -20.14 5.39
CA ILE A 476 -20.65 -20.93 4.45
C ILE A 476 -21.44 -20.03 3.50
N GLY A 477 -22.16 -19.04 4.04
CA GLY A 477 -23.02 -18.16 3.25
C GLY A 477 -22.24 -17.35 2.21
N GLN A 478 -21.03 -16.92 2.55
CA GLN A 478 -20.14 -16.22 1.61
C GLN A 478 -19.59 -17.18 0.55
N ALA A 479 -19.18 -18.39 0.92
CA ALA A 479 -18.68 -19.38 -0.03
C ALA A 479 -19.72 -19.73 -1.13
N TYR A 480 -20.94 -20.08 -0.72
CA TYR A 480 -22.00 -20.45 -1.66
C TYR A 480 -22.66 -19.23 -2.34
N GLY A 481 -22.71 -18.08 -1.67
CA GLY A 481 -23.30 -16.87 -2.21
C GLY A 481 -22.42 -16.20 -3.27
N TYR A 482 -21.10 -16.26 -3.11
CA TYR A 482 -20.16 -15.52 -3.96
C TYR A 482 -20.33 -15.79 -5.47
N PRO A 483 -20.43 -17.02 -5.99
CA PRO A 483 -20.57 -17.25 -7.43
C PRO A 483 -21.81 -16.58 -8.02
N ILE A 484 -22.93 -16.60 -7.29
CA ILE A 484 -24.19 -15.97 -7.70
C ILE A 484 -24.03 -14.44 -7.67
N ASN A 485 -23.47 -13.92 -6.58
CA ASN A 485 -23.23 -12.51 -6.35
C ASN A 485 -22.31 -11.91 -7.42
N GLU A 486 -21.24 -12.62 -7.76
CA GLU A 486 -20.28 -12.23 -8.79
C GLU A 486 -20.89 -12.28 -10.19
N HIS A 487 -21.71 -13.29 -10.49
CA HIS A 487 -22.45 -13.36 -11.74
C HIS A 487 -23.42 -12.17 -11.91
N ILE A 488 -24.13 -11.78 -10.84
CA ILE A 488 -24.98 -10.58 -10.85
C ILE A 488 -24.12 -9.33 -11.11
N ARG A 489 -22.99 -9.20 -10.42
CA ARG A 489 -22.08 -8.05 -10.57
C ARG A 489 -21.59 -7.91 -12.01
N THR A 490 -21.11 -8.99 -12.62
CA THR A 490 -20.50 -8.96 -13.96
C THR A 490 -21.54 -8.87 -15.09
N ASN A 491 -22.61 -9.67 -15.03
CA ASN A 491 -23.54 -9.81 -16.14
C ASN A 491 -24.78 -8.89 -16.04
N VAL A 492 -25.21 -8.52 -14.83
CA VAL A 492 -26.39 -7.65 -14.65
C VAL A 492 -25.98 -6.20 -14.44
N LEU A 493 -24.90 -5.95 -13.69
CA LEU A 493 -24.43 -4.60 -13.34
C LEU A 493 -23.16 -4.16 -14.07
N GLY A 494 -22.79 -4.86 -15.15
CA GLY A 494 -21.69 -4.46 -16.03
C GLY A 494 -20.32 -4.42 -15.36
N GLY A 495 -20.11 -5.23 -14.32
CA GLY A 495 -18.81 -5.36 -13.66
C GLY A 495 -18.45 -4.21 -12.73
N ILE A 496 -19.43 -3.52 -12.15
CA ILE A 496 -19.21 -2.43 -11.17
C ILE A 496 -18.12 -2.78 -10.13
N SER A 497 -17.20 -1.84 -9.89
CA SER A 497 -16.00 -2.06 -9.08
C SER A 497 -16.16 -1.67 -7.61
N TYR A 498 -17.13 -0.80 -7.29
CA TYR A 498 -17.25 -0.17 -5.97
C TYR A 498 -15.95 0.48 -5.48
N GLY A 499 -15.13 0.99 -6.42
CA GLY A 499 -13.84 1.61 -6.12
C GLY A 499 -12.68 0.64 -5.94
N TYR A 500 -12.87 -0.66 -6.13
CA TYR A 500 -11.81 -1.67 -6.05
C TYR A 500 -11.41 -2.19 -7.43
N HIS A 501 -10.11 -2.13 -7.73
CA HIS A 501 -9.55 -2.64 -8.97
C HIS A 501 -8.50 -3.71 -8.63
N PRO A 502 -8.79 -5.00 -8.85
CA PRO A 502 -7.85 -6.06 -8.50
C PRO A 502 -6.53 -5.83 -9.22
N LYS A 503 -5.44 -5.76 -8.46
CA LYS A 503 -4.09 -5.69 -9.01
C LYS A 503 -3.82 -7.02 -9.70
N VAL A 504 -3.81 -7.03 -11.04
CA VAL A 504 -3.40 -8.20 -11.81
C VAL A 504 -1.96 -8.49 -11.45
N THR A 505 -1.75 -9.49 -10.60
CA THR A 505 -0.42 -10.05 -10.40
C THR A 505 -0.10 -10.76 -11.70
N VAL A 506 0.69 -10.14 -12.56
CA VAL A 506 1.36 -10.81 -13.67
C VAL A 506 2.34 -11.79 -13.03
N LYS A 507 1.85 -12.94 -12.57
CA LYS A 507 2.69 -14.12 -12.42
C LYS A 507 2.95 -14.59 -13.84
N GLU A 508 4.03 -14.03 -14.38
CA GLU A 508 4.61 -14.36 -15.67
C GLU A 508 4.49 -15.86 -16.01
N GLU A 509 3.76 -16.16 -17.10
CA GLU A 509 3.93 -17.36 -17.94
C GLU A 509 5.33 -17.40 -18.62
N SER A 510 6.27 -16.54 -18.21
CA SER A 510 7.65 -16.43 -18.73
C SER A 510 8.48 -17.69 -18.43
N ASN A 511 8.19 -18.41 -17.34
CA ASN A 511 8.99 -19.59 -16.97
C ASN A 511 8.64 -20.87 -17.75
N ALA A 512 7.48 -20.94 -18.42
CA ALA A 512 7.14 -22.09 -19.28
C ALA A 512 7.72 -21.97 -20.70
N THR A 513 7.92 -20.74 -21.19
CA THR A 513 8.35 -20.52 -22.58
C THR A 513 9.88 -20.57 -22.73
N ILE A 514 10.64 -20.33 -21.66
CA ILE A 514 12.11 -20.42 -21.69
C ILE A 514 12.59 -21.88 -21.66
N ASP A 515 11.87 -22.79 -20.99
CA ASP A 515 12.28 -24.21 -20.90
C ASP A 515 11.90 -25.00 -22.18
N ALA A 516 10.83 -24.60 -22.88
CA ALA A 516 10.47 -25.17 -24.18
C ALA A 516 11.45 -24.76 -25.30
N LYS A 517 12.06 -23.58 -25.23
CA LYS A 517 13.09 -23.14 -26.20
C LYS A 517 14.48 -23.71 -25.94
N ARG A 518 14.75 -24.26 -24.75
CA ARG A 518 16.05 -24.86 -24.38
C ARG A 518 16.11 -26.37 -24.59
N LYS A 519 14.96 -27.04 -24.76
CA LYS A 519 14.88 -28.47 -25.11
C LYS A 519 14.68 -28.74 -26.61
N GLY A 520 14.75 -27.70 -27.44
CA GLY A 520 14.46 -27.78 -28.88
C GLY A 520 15.49 -27.12 -29.80
N ARG A 521 16.77 -27.05 -29.41
CA ARG A 521 17.91 -26.76 -30.30
C ARG A 521 19.18 -27.45 -29.83
#